data_AF-V2TRZ7-F1
#
_entry.id   AF-V2TRZ7-F1
#
_cell.length_a   1.000
_cell.length_b   1.000
_cell.length_c   1.000
_cell.angle_alpha   90.00
_cell.angle_beta   90.00
_cell.angle_gamma   90.00
#
_symmetry.space_group_name_H-M   'P 1'
#
loop_
_entity.id
_entity.type
_entity.pdbx_description
1 polymer ?
#
loop_
_entity_poly.entity_id
_entity_poly.type
_entity_poly.pdbx_seq_one_letter_code
_entity_poly.pdbx_strand_id
1 'polypeptide(L)'
;MNITLDWHEPIILGSSSTLLKNLKVFDFSIPPEIAGVYIFFREYGDYKEALYVGRSENIRNRMKAHFNSIKLVDGLINTKAGPKKLAFAEVITRGNLSKALAQAEKGLINELDSLDHPLLNHQLMKDQYDYIISKGAVIDIIDTEISVFCSNKN
;
A
#
# COMPACT_ATOMS: atom_id res chain seq x y z
N MET A 1 7.08 6.63 17.70
CA MET A 1 8.11 6.07 16.81
C MET A 1 8.18 7.00 15.62
N ASN A 2 9.38 7.46 15.24
CA ASN A 2 9.55 8.33 14.08
C ASN A 2 9.98 7.45 12.90
N ILE A 3 9.24 7.54 11.80
CA ILE A 3 9.49 6.79 10.57
C ILE A 3 9.79 7.83 9.49
N THR A 4 10.90 7.66 8.78
CA THR A 4 11.24 8.45 7.60
C THR A 4 11.16 7.55 6.37
N LEU A 5 10.55 8.05 5.30
CA LEU A 5 10.48 7.38 4.00
C LEU A 5 11.47 8.08 3.06
N ASP A 6 12.51 7.37 2.64
CA ASP A 6 13.47 7.87 1.65
C ASP A 6 13.13 7.32 0.26
N TRP A 7 12.55 8.16 -0.60
CA TRP A 7 11.98 7.74 -1.87
C TRP A 7 13.02 7.67 -2.98
N HIS A 8 12.97 6.58 -3.75
CA HIS A 8 13.76 6.42 -4.96
C HIS A 8 12.98 6.85 -6.20
N GLU A 9 13.72 7.10 -7.28
CA GLU A 9 13.14 7.38 -8.60
C GLU A 9 12.21 6.22 -9.05
N PRO A 10 10.98 6.53 -9.49
CA PRO A 10 10.05 5.50 -9.94
C PRO A 10 10.52 4.74 -11.17
N ILE A 11 10.36 3.43 -11.16
CA ILE A 11 10.67 2.56 -12.30
C ILE A 11 9.45 2.49 -13.22
N ILE A 12 9.66 2.70 -14.52
CA ILE A 12 8.61 2.56 -15.53
C ILE A 12 8.40 1.09 -15.86
N LEU A 13 7.15 0.63 -15.78
CA LEU A 13 6.76 -0.76 -16.07
C LEU A 13 6.01 -0.91 -17.40
N GLY A 14 5.67 0.20 -18.07
CA GLY A 14 4.95 0.20 -19.34
C GLY A 14 3.52 0.68 -19.17
N SER A 15 2.55 -0.01 -19.75
CA SER A 15 1.11 0.29 -19.73
C SER A 15 0.30 -0.99 -19.66
N SER A 16 -1.03 -0.94 -19.57
CA SER A 16 -1.86 -2.17 -19.48
C SER A 16 -1.57 -3.18 -20.61
N SER A 17 -1.29 -2.72 -21.83
CA SER A 17 -1.00 -3.59 -22.98
C SER A 17 0.44 -4.12 -23.04
N THR A 18 1.38 -3.49 -22.34
CA THR A 18 2.82 -3.82 -22.39
C THR A 18 3.36 -4.38 -21.09
N LEU A 19 2.63 -4.24 -19.98
CA LEU A 19 3.06 -4.61 -18.64
C LEU A 19 3.57 -6.05 -18.59
N LEU A 20 2.75 -7.02 -19.01
CA LEU A 20 3.11 -8.44 -18.94
C LEU A 20 4.42 -8.76 -19.69
N LYS A 21 4.61 -8.16 -20.87
CA LYS A 21 5.83 -8.34 -21.66
C LYS A 21 7.04 -7.76 -20.92
N ASN A 22 6.90 -6.56 -20.36
CA ASN A 22 7.97 -5.88 -19.65
C ASN A 22 8.35 -6.60 -18.35
N LEU A 23 7.37 -7.10 -17.58
CA LEU A 23 7.64 -7.85 -16.34
C LEU A 23 8.43 -9.14 -16.60
N LYS A 24 8.21 -9.83 -17.73
CA LYS A 24 8.95 -11.06 -18.10
C LYS A 24 10.43 -10.82 -18.36
N VAL A 25 10.81 -9.63 -18.80
CA VAL A 25 12.20 -9.26 -19.14
C VAL A 25 12.77 -8.24 -18.16
N PHE A 26 12.10 -8.04 -17.03
CA PHE A 26 12.50 -7.03 -16.05
C PHE A 26 13.83 -7.40 -15.39
N ASP A 27 14.72 -6.42 -15.31
CA ASP A 27 15.98 -6.57 -14.60
C ASP A 27 15.81 -6.34 -13.09
N PHE A 28 15.82 -7.43 -12.32
CA PHE A 28 15.72 -7.39 -10.86
C PHE A 28 16.98 -6.89 -10.16
N SER A 29 18.05 -6.53 -10.88
CA SER A 29 19.17 -5.81 -10.30
C SER A 29 18.81 -4.35 -9.97
N ILE A 30 17.82 -3.79 -10.68
CA ILE A 30 17.40 -2.38 -10.55
C ILE A 30 16.83 -2.08 -9.15
N PRO A 31 15.86 -2.85 -8.60
CA PRO A 31 15.40 -2.59 -7.24
C PRO A 31 16.49 -2.96 -6.22
N PRO A 32 16.74 -2.10 -5.22
CA PRO A 32 17.71 -2.36 -4.16
C PRO A 32 17.22 -3.42 -3.16
N GLU A 33 18.16 -3.98 -2.39
CA GLU A 33 17.91 -4.94 -1.31
C GLU A 33 17.70 -4.23 0.03
N ILE A 34 16.65 -3.41 0.09
CA ILE A 34 16.29 -2.59 1.26
C ILE A 34 14.95 -3.01 1.86
N ALA A 35 14.77 -2.68 3.13
CA ALA A 35 13.48 -2.75 3.80
C ALA A 35 12.69 -1.46 3.53
N GLY A 36 11.47 -1.61 3.02
CA GLY A 36 10.74 -0.46 2.53
C GLY A 36 9.27 -0.70 2.23
N VAL A 37 8.64 0.36 1.77
CA VAL A 37 7.30 0.38 1.18
C VAL A 37 7.41 0.60 -0.32
N TYR A 38 6.39 0.18 -1.06
CA TYR A 38 6.31 0.37 -2.50
C TYR A 38 4.87 0.63 -2.94
N ILE A 39 4.74 1.36 -4.04
CA ILE A 39 3.47 1.73 -4.64
C ILE A 39 3.52 1.42 -6.13
N PHE A 40 2.59 0.58 -6.59
CA PHE A 40 2.26 0.53 -8.01
C PHE A 40 1.24 1.62 -8.29
N PHE A 41 1.51 2.46 -9.29
CA PHE A 41 0.62 3.53 -9.69
C PHE A 41 0.58 3.66 -11.21
N ARG A 42 -0.42 4.38 -11.71
CA ARG A 42 -0.44 4.83 -13.11
C ARG A 42 -0.47 6.35 -13.20
N GLU A 43 -0.02 6.86 -14.32
CA GLU A 43 -0.15 8.27 -14.68
C GLU A 43 -1.28 8.47 -15.69
N TYR A 44 -2.04 9.54 -15.50
CA TYR A 44 -3.09 9.99 -16.40
C TYR A 44 -3.07 11.52 -16.49
N GLY A 45 -2.44 12.05 -17.56
CA GLY A 45 -2.09 13.46 -17.62
C GLY A 45 -1.21 13.85 -16.44
N ASP A 46 -1.62 14.87 -15.69
CA ASP A 46 -0.91 15.34 -14.49
C ASP A 46 -1.30 14.56 -13.21
N TYR A 47 -2.30 13.69 -13.27
CA TYR A 47 -2.78 12.92 -12.13
C TYR A 47 -2.04 11.58 -12.00
N LYS A 48 -1.67 11.23 -10.76
CA LYS A 48 -1.11 9.92 -10.41
C LYS A 48 -2.17 9.14 -9.64
N GLU A 49 -2.46 7.93 -10.09
CA GLU A 49 -3.46 7.06 -9.46
C GLU A 49 -2.76 5.84 -8.85
N ALA A 50 -2.74 5.75 -7.53
CA ALA A 50 -2.21 4.58 -6.83
C ALA A 50 -3.13 3.36 -7.04
N LEU A 51 -2.51 2.20 -7.28
CA LEU A 51 -3.21 0.95 -7.61
C LEU A 51 -2.93 -0.14 -6.57
N TYR A 52 -1.78 -0.12 -5.93
CA TYR A 52 -1.43 -1.08 -4.89
C TYR A 52 -0.33 -0.51 -4.02
N VAL A 53 -0.45 -0.68 -2.71
CA VAL A 53 0.59 -0.33 -1.74
C VAL A 53 1.04 -1.61 -1.04
N GLY A 54 2.33 -1.78 -0.82
CA GLY A 54 2.78 -2.84 0.06
C GLY A 54 4.09 -2.55 0.76
N ARG A 55 4.49 -3.48 1.64
CA ARG A 55 5.79 -3.47 2.33
C ARG A 55 6.61 -4.74 2.16
N SER A 56 7.91 -4.62 2.41
CA SER A 56 8.84 -5.74 2.47
C SER A 56 10.06 -5.41 3.31
N GLU A 57 10.67 -6.42 3.92
CA GLU A 57 12.02 -6.34 4.46
C GLU A 57 13.08 -6.37 3.35
N ASN A 58 12.70 -6.80 2.14
CA ASN A 58 13.54 -6.78 0.95
C ASN A 58 12.69 -6.49 -0.29
N ILE A 59 12.78 -5.27 -0.83
CA ILE A 59 11.99 -4.84 -2.00
C ILE A 59 12.29 -5.69 -3.23
N ARG A 60 13.56 -5.96 -3.53
CA ARG A 60 13.96 -6.80 -4.68
C ARG A 60 13.28 -8.17 -4.67
N ASN A 61 13.35 -8.89 -3.55
CA ASN A 61 12.74 -10.21 -3.41
C ASN A 61 11.21 -10.12 -3.49
N ARG A 62 10.61 -9.06 -2.95
CA ARG A 62 9.17 -8.84 -3.08
C ARG A 62 8.76 -8.61 -4.53
N MET A 63 9.53 -7.84 -5.31
CA MET A 63 9.24 -7.61 -6.73
C MET A 63 9.34 -8.90 -7.55
N LYS A 64 10.34 -9.74 -7.28
CA LYS A 64 10.44 -11.09 -7.88
C LYS A 64 9.19 -11.92 -7.62
N ALA A 65 8.68 -11.92 -6.38
CA ALA A 65 7.46 -12.65 -6.04
C ALA A 65 6.23 -12.05 -6.74
N HIS A 66 6.08 -10.73 -6.70
CA HIS A 66 4.93 -10.02 -7.26
C HIS A 66 4.84 -10.12 -8.78
N PHE A 67 5.96 -10.07 -9.50
CA PHE A 67 5.95 -10.16 -10.96
C PHE A 67 5.61 -11.57 -11.46
N ASN A 68 5.67 -12.57 -10.57
CA ASN A 68 5.18 -13.93 -10.81
C ASN A 68 3.74 -14.15 -10.29
N SER A 69 3.13 -13.15 -9.65
CA SER A 69 1.78 -13.25 -9.11
C SER A 69 0.74 -12.91 -10.17
N ILE A 70 0.05 -13.94 -10.69
CA ILE A 70 -1.04 -13.78 -11.67
C ILE A 70 -2.08 -12.78 -11.15
N LYS A 71 -2.51 -12.91 -9.89
CA LYS A 71 -3.54 -12.05 -9.29
C LYS A 71 -3.16 -10.56 -9.32
N LEU A 72 -1.94 -10.22 -8.91
CA LEU A 72 -1.51 -8.82 -8.87
C LEU A 72 -1.30 -8.29 -10.29
N VAL A 73 -0.61 -9.05 -11.13
CA VAL A 73 -0.31 -8.63 -12.51
C VAL A 73 -1.59 -8.41 -13.31
N ASP A 74 -2.53 -9.34 -13.25
CA ASP A 74 -3.83 -9.20 -13.92
C ASP A 74 -4.62 -8.01 -13.35
N GLY A 75 -4.59 -7.82 -12.02
CA GLY A 75 -5.17 -6.64 -11.38
C GLY A 75 -4.60 -5.34 -11.94
N LEU A 76 -3.27 -5.25 -12.09
CA LEU A 76 -2.61 -4.08 -12.67
C LEU A 76 -2.95 -3.92 -14.16
N ILE A 77 -3.04 -5.00 -14.94
CA ILE A 77 -3.44 -4.96 -16.37
C ILE A 77 -4.86 -4.45 -16.53
N ASN A 78 -5.79 -4.92 -15.69
CA ASN A 78 -7.22 -4.62 -15.78
C ASN A 78 -7.57 -3.20 -15.30
N THR A 79 -6.63 -2.46 -14.71
CA THR A 79 -6.81 -1.04 -14.42
C THR A 79 -6.76 -0.21 -15.71
N LYS A 80 -7.33 1.01 -15.65
CA LYS A 80 -7.36 1.96 -16.77
C LYS A 80 -5.98 2.16 -17.40
N ALA A 81 -5.97 2.49 -18.68
CA ALA A 81 -4.76 2.76 -19.44
C ALA A 81 -3.97 3.95 -18.87
N GLY A 82 -2.67 3.98 -19.16
CA GLY A 82 -1.71 4.98 -18.68
C GLY A 82 -0.35 4.34 -18.38
N PRO A 83 0.75 5.13 -18.37
CA PRO A 83 2.04 4.64 -17.92
C PRO A 83 1.93 4.11 -16.49
N LYS A 84 2.31 2.85 -16.28
CA LYS A 84 2.37 2.19 -14.98
C LYS A 84 3.80 2.27 -14.47
N LYS A 85 3.94 2.63 -13.20
CA LYS A 85 5.22 2.84 -12.54
C LYS A 85 5.23 2.17 -11.17
N LEU A 86 6.43 1.89 -10.69
CA LEU A 86 6.71 1.37 -9.36
C LEU A 86 7.56 2.41 -8.63
N ALA A 87 6.99 3.01 -7.59
CA ALA A 87 7.75 3.80 -6.62
C ALA A 87 8.06 2.94 -5.40
N PHE A 88 9.20 3.18 -4.76
CA PHE A 88 9.53 2.56 -3.48
C PHE A 88 10.33 3.53 -2.62
N ALA A 89 10.21 3.35 -1.32
CA ALA A 89 10.95 4.11 -0.32
C ALA A 89 11.58 3.19 0.71
N GLU A 90 12.82 3.49 1.09
CA GLU A 90 13.45 2.89 2.27
C GLU A 90 12.74 3.38 3.53
N VAL A 91 12.46 2.46 4.45
CA VAL A 91 11.90 2.80 5.76
C VAL A 91 13.05 2.95 6.76
N ILE A 92 13.37 4.20 7.09
CA ILE A 92 14.39 4.55 8.07
C ILE A 92 13.72 4.75 9.43
N THR A 93 14.16 3.99 10.44
CA THR A 93 13.63 4.08 11.81
C THR A 93 14.69 3.76 12.84
N ARG A 94 14.58 4.38 14.02
CA ARG A 94 15.34 3.99 15.23
C ARG A 94 14.61 2.93 16.08
N GLY A 95 13.38 2.59 15.69
CA GLY A 95 12.52 1.65 16.40
C GLY A 95 12.53 0.24 15.81
N ASN A 96 11.47 -0.52 16.10
CA ASN A 96 11.29 -1.85 15.54
C ASN A 96 10.90 -1.74 14.04
N LEU A 97 11.76 -2.27 13.16
CA LEU A 97 11.59 -2.19 11.70
C LEU A 97 10.27 -2.81 11.22
N SER A 98 9.89 -4.00 11.71
CA SER A 98 8.66 -4.66 11.29
C SER A 98 7.41 -3.83 11.62
N LYS A 99 7.39 -3.23 12.82
CA LYS A 99 6.33 -2.28 13.23
C LYS A 99 6.36 -1.00 12.40
N ALA A 100 7.54 -0.47 12.09
CA ALA A 100 7.68 0.72 11.25
C ALA A 100 7.17 0.46 9.83
N LEU A 101 7.55 -0.66 9.21
CA LEU A 101 7.05 -1.07 7.90
C LEU A 101 5.51 -1.20 7.92
N ALA A 102 4.95 -1.84 8.95
CA ALA A 102 3.49 -1.99 9.08
C ALA A 102 2.77 -0.65 9.21
N GLN A 103 3.31 0.26 10.03
CA GLN A 103 2.74 1.60 10.20
C GLN A 103 2.87 2.45 8.94
N ALA A 104 4.00 2.37 8.22
CA ALA A 104 4.20 3.07 6.96
C ALA A 104 3.23 2.59 5.88
N GLU A 105 3.06 1.28 5.70
CA GLU A 105 2.10 0.70 4.77
C GLU A 105 0.67 1.11 5.13
N LYS A 106 0.27 0.96 6.40
CA LYS A 106 -1.07 1.34 6.85
C LYS A 106 -1.34 2.84 6.64
N GLY A 107 -0.38 3.70 6.98
CA GLY A 107 -0.50 5.15 6.79
C GLY A 107 -0.67 5.52 5.32
N LEU A 108 0.13 4.93 4.43
CA LEU A 108 0.02 5.17 2.98
C LEU A 108 -1.30 4.66 2.41
N ILE A 109 -1.75 3.47 2.80
CA ILE A 109 -3.04 2.94 2.35
C ILE A 109 -4.17 3.86 2.79
N ASN A 110 -4.23 4.23 4.08
CA ASN A 110 -5.28 5.08 4.61
C ASN A 110 -5.34 6.45 3.93
N GLU A 111 -4.18 7.09 3.72
CA GLU A 111 -4.11 8.38 3.02
C GLU A 111 -4.62 8.24 1.58
N LEU A 112 -4.11 7.26 0.83
CA LEU A 112 -4.47 7.07 -0.58
C LEU A 112 -5.94 6.65 -0.74
N ASP A 113 -6.47 5.90 0.22
CA ASP A 113 -7.88 5.53 0.25
C ASP A 113 -8.76 6.74 0.52
N SER A 114 -8.37 7.63 1.44
CA SER A 114 -9.07 8.90 1.69
C SER A 114 -9.07 9.85 0.50
N LEU A 115 -8.15 9.64 -0.45
CA LEU A 115 -8.05 10.37 -1.72
C LEU A 115 -8.73 9.62 -2.88
N ASP A 116 -9.55 8.60 -2.58
CA ASP A 116 -10.32 7.80 -3.54
C ASP A 116 -9.45 7.08 -4.60
N HIS A 117 -8.22 6.69 -4.24
CA HIS A 117 -7.41 5.85 -5.13
C HIS A 117 -7.94 4.41 -5.19
N PRO A 118 -8.00 3.77 -6.37
CA PRO A 118 -8.56 2.43 -6.56
C PRO A 118 -7.57 1.32 -6.14
N LEU A 119 -7.23 1.26 -4.86
CA LEU A 119 -6.26 0.31 -4.32
C LEU A 119 -6.78 -1.14 -4.41
N LEU A 120 -6.04 -1.99 -5.13
CA LEU A 120 -6.33 -3.41 -5.29
C LEU A 120 -6.29 -4.19 -3.97
N ASN A 121 -5.52 -3.71 -2.98
CA ASN A 121 -5.40 -4.34 -1.66
C ASN A 121 -6.27 -3.70 -0.57
N HIS A 122 -7.17 -2.78 -0.92
CA HIS A 122 -8.16 -2.22 0.02
C HIS A 122 -8.93 -3.33 0.76
N GLN A 123 -9.35 -4.40 0.06
CA GLN A 123 -10.12 -5.52 0.63
C GLN A 123 -9.39 -6.39 1.67
N LEU A 124 -8.05 -6.28 1.77
CA LEU A 124 -7.27 -7.01 2.77
C LEU A 124 -7.16 -6.23 4.09
N MET A 125 -7.48 -4.95 4.06
CA MET A 125 -7.68 -4.12 5.23
C MET A 125 -9.15 -4.29 5.60
N LYS A 126 -9.49 -5.36 6.34
CA LYS A 126 -10.74 -5.31 7.09
C LYS A 126 -10.59 -4.12 8.02
N ASP A 127 -11.33 -3.07 7.73
CA ASP A 127 -11.68 -2.03 8.68
C ASP A 127 -12.30 -2.71 9.90
N GLN A 128 -11.46 -3.12 10.84
CA GLN A 128 -11.90 -3.61 12.13
C GLN A 128 -12.14 -2.37 12.99
N TYR A 129 -13.26 -1.71 12.73
CA TYR A 129 -13.87 -0.82 13.70
C TYR A 129 -14.65 -1.70 14.67
N ASP A 130 -14.29 -1.66 15.96
CA ASP A 130 -15.15 -2.19 17.01
C ASP A 130 -16.21 -1.13 17.32
N TYR A 131 -17.46 -1.41 16.94
CA TYR A 131 -18.60 -0.56 17.29
C TYR A 131 -19.09 -0.90 18.70
N ILE A 132 -19.25 0.12 19.54
CA ILE A 132 -19.97 -0.01 20.81
C ILE A 132 -21.45 0.23 20.52
N ILE A 133 -22.26 -0.83 20.57
CA ILE A 133 -23.72 -0.73 20.44
C ILE A 133 -24.34 -0.85 21.83
N SER A 134 -24.77 0.28 22.41
CA SER A 134 -25.54 0.30 23.65
C SER A 134 -26.94 -0.26 23.39
N LYS A 135 -27.34 -1.31 24.13
CA LYS A 135 -28.71 -1.85 24.13
C LYS A 135 -29.24 -1.94 25.56
N GLY A 136 -30.51 -1.54 25.77
CA GLY A 136 -31.16 -1.50 27.08
C GLY A 136 -31.67 -0.09 27.43
N ALA A 137 -32.04 0.15 28.69
CA ALA A 137 -32.36 1.50 29.19
C ALA A 137 -31.06 2.31 29.29
N VAL A 138 -30.65 2.90 28.17
CA VAL A 138 -29.50 3.81 28.08
C VAL A 138 -29.79 5.00 28.98
N ILE A 139 -28.84 5.32 29.88
CA ILE A 139 -28.91 6.51 30.73
C ILE A 139 -28.74 7.71 29.77
N ASP A 140 -29.61 8.72 29.86
CA ASP A 140 -29.77 9.91 29.00
C ASP A 140 -28.50 10.77 28.74
N ILE A 141 -27.32 10.32 29.17
CA ILE A 141 -26.05 11.05 29.11
C ILE A 141 -25.17 10.60 27.95
N ILE A 142 -25.40 9.43 27.33
CA ILE A 142 -24.55 8.94 26.22
C ILE A 142 -25.44 8.37 25.12
N ASP A 143 -25.91 9.24 24.24
CA ASP A 143 -26.68 8.87 23.03
C ASP A 143 -25.96 9.30 21.74
N THR A 144 -24.65 9.12 21.70
CA THR A 144 -23.88 9.36 20.48
C THR A 144 -22.73 8.38 20.37
N GLU A 145 -22.50 7.93 19.14
CA GLU A 145 -21.42 7.04 18.75
C GLU A 145 -20.07 7.70 19.08
N ILE A 146 -19.28 7.11 19.99
CA ILE A 146 -17.97 7.63 20.37
C ILE A 146 -16.89 6.73 19.77
N SER A 147 -16.09 7.27 18.86
CA SER A 147 -14.92 6.58 18.31
C SER A 147 -13.77 6.59 19.32
N VAL A 148 -13.18 5.43 19.62
CA VAL A 148 -12.03 5.32 20.54
C VAL A 148 -10.88 4.57 19.87
N PHE A 149 -9.66 5.10 20.02
CA PHE A 149 -8.44 4.50 19.48
C PHE A 149 -8.01 3.29 20.31
N CYS A 150 -7.75 2.14 19.69
CA CYS A 150 -7.23 0.96 20.37
C CYS A 150 -5.77 0.68 19.93
N SER A 151 -4.85 0.61 20.91
CA SER A 151 -3.50 0.11 20.72
C SER A 151 -3.38 -1.23 21.43
N ASN A 152 -3.49 -2.34 20.70
CA ASN A 152 -3.17 -3.65 21.28
C ASN A 152 -1.89 -4.22 20.70
N LYS A 153 -0.90 -4.31 21.61
CA LYS A 153 0.21 -5.24 21.56
C LYS A 153 -0.34 -6.65 21.82
N ASN A 154 -0.13 -7.57 20.88
CA ASN A 154 0.71 -8.76 21.04
C ASN A 154 0.62 -9.59 19.76
#